data_AF-A0A937NJF7-F1
#
_entry.id   AF-A0A937NJF7-F1
#
_cell.length_a   1.000
_cell.length_b   1.000
_cell.length_c   1.000
_cell.angle_alpha   90.00
_cell.angle_beta   90.00
_cell.angle_gamma   90.00
#
_symmetry.space_group_name_H-M   'P 1'
#
loop_
_entity.id
_entity.type
_entity.pdbx_description
1 polymer ?
#
loop_
_entity_poly.entity_id
_entity_poly.type
_entity_poly.pdbx_seq_one_letter_code
_entity_poly.pdbx_strand_id
1 'polypeptide(L)'
;MSTSEPTPEPDPKTNPLRSVYTSNLPDILARLNISLVVSTYQAGKVVLVRNDGGTINTHFRTFKKPMGMAVHQNRLTIGGAKNVWYTLTAFWFCENTSSPNR
;
A
#
# COMPACT_ATOMS: atom_id res chain seq x y z
N MET A 1 20.70 -32.73 30.74
CA MET A 1 20.73 -31.26 30.87
C MET A 1 20.51 -30.66 29.50
N SER A 2 19.61 -29.69 29.43
CA SER A 2 18.81 -29.29 28.27
C SER A 2 19.58 -28.68 27.10
N THR A 3 19.19 -29.11 25.89
CA THR A 3 19.35 -28.44 24.61
C THR A 3 18.78 -27.01 24.71
N SER A 4 19.59 -25.99 24.47
CA SER A 4 19.12 -24.61 24.29
C SER A 4 18.62 -24.44 22.86
N GLU A 5 17.31 -24.35 22.69
CA GLU A 5 16.67 -23.92 21.44
C GLU A 5 17.04 -22.46 21.14
N PRO A 6 17.41 -22.11 19.89
CA PRO A 6 17.62 -20.74 19.50
C PRO A 6 16.27 -20.04 19.30
N THR A 7 16.02 -19.01 20.11
CA THR A 7 14.92 -18.04 19.96
C THR A 7 14.85 -17.54 18.51
N PRO A 8 13.68 -17.58 17.84
CA PRO A 8 13.56 -17.00 16.51
C PRO A 8 13.75 -15.48 16.61
N GLU A 9 14.86 -15.01 16.05
CA GLU A 9 15.13 -13.59 15.85
C GLU A 9 13.98 -12.96 15.05
N PRO A 10 13.48 -11.78 15.45
CA PRO A 10 12.45 -11.10 14.69
C PRO A 10 13.00 -10.74 13.30
N ASP A 11 12.48 -11.44 12.29
CA ASP A 11 12.63 -11.19 10.87
C ASP A 11 12.54 -9.67 10.61
N PRO A 12 13.51 -9.00 9.96
CA PRO A 12 13.53 -7.54 9.78
C PRO A 12 12.48 -7.04 8.76
N LYS A 13 11.40 -7.80 8.59
CA LYS A 13 10.28 -7.51 7.71
C LYS A 13 9.44 -6.40 8.33
N THR A 14 9.49 -5.25 7.65
CA THR A 14 8.43 -4.23 7.66
C THR A 14 8.33 -3.49 8.99
N ASN A 15 9.15 -2.45 9.16
CA ASN A 15 8.80 -1.38 10.09
C ASN A 15 7.43 -0.81 9.63
N PRO A 16 6.34 -1.01 10.37
CA PRO A 16 5.01 -0.67 9.88
C PRO A 16 4.93 0.85 9.82
N LEU A 17 4.95 1.38 8.60
CA LEU A 17 4.63 2.79 8.37
C LEU A 17 3.19 3.01 8.86
N ARG A 18 3.06 3.68 10.00
CA ARG A 18 1.76 3.99 10.60
C ARG A 18 1.17 5.20 9.87
N SER A 19 0.09 4.98 9.12
CA SER A 19 -0.73 6.06 8.59
C SER A 19 -1.62 6.63 9.68
N VAL A 20 -1.49 7.91 9.99
CA VAL A 20 -2.48 8.64 10.80
C VAL A 20 -3.39 9.40 9.84
N TYR A 21 -4.69 9.17 9.96
CA TYR A 21 -5.71 9.81 9.15
C TYR A 21 -6.80 10.37 10.06
N THR A 22 -7.49 11.39 9.59
CA THR A 22 -8.66 11.93 10.27
C THR A 22 -9.84 10.98 10.12
N SER A 23 -10.70 10.89 11.14
CA SER A 23 -11.84 9.97 11.16
C SER A 23 -12.82 10.16 10.01
N ASN A 24 -12.88 11.35 9.41
CA ASN A 24 -13.73 11.67 8.27
C ASN A 24 -13.19 11.19 6.91
N LEU A 25 -11.91 10.83 6.80
CA LEU A 25 -11.29 10.43 5.54
C LEU A 25 -11.92 9.15 4.95
N PRO A 26 -12.12 8.05 5.71
CA PRO A 26 -12.77 6.86 5.17
C PRO A 26 -14.20 7.14 4.68
N ASP A 27 -14.96 7.98 5.38
CA ASP A 27 -16.32 8.36 4.96
C ASP A 27 -16.32 9.14 3.64
N ILE A 28 -15.36 10.04 3.43
CA ILE A 28 -15.23 10.80 2.18
C ILE A 28 -14.90 9.85 1.01
N LEU A 29 -13.93 8.95 1.20
CA LEU A 29 -13.56 7.98 0.17
C LEU A 29 -14.71 7.02 -0.15
N ALA A 30 -15.49 6.63 0.86
CA ALA A 30 -16.68 5.80 0.69
C ALA A 30 -17.77 6.52 -0.13
N ARG A 31 -18.10 7.76 0.25
CA ARG A 31 -19.15 8.56 -0.41
C ARG A 31 -18.82 8.89 -1.86
N LEU A 32 -17.55 9.15 -2.13
CA LEU A 32 -17.08 9.45 -3.49
C LEU A 32 -16.78 8.17 -4.30
N ASN A 33 -16.76 7.00 -3.67
CA ASN A 33 -16.37 5.72 -4.27
C ASN A 33 -15.01 5.80 -5.00
N ILE A 34 -14.02 6.43 -4.35
CA ILE A 34 -12.68 6.63 -4.91
C ILE A 34 -11.60 6.03 -4.01
N SER A 35 -10.45 5.76 -4.62
CA SER A 35 -9.19 5.41 -3.95
C SER A 35 -8.14 6.47 -4.27
N LEU A 36 -7.26 6.76 -3.32
CA LEU A 36 -6.21 7.76 -3.48
C LEU A 36 -4.84 7.08 -3.61
N VAL A 37 -4.04 7.53 -4.57
CA VAL A 37 -2.64 7.11 -4.73
C VAL A 37 -1.75 8.31 -4.45
N VAL A 38 -0.83 8.18 -3.50
CA VAL A 38 0.07 9.27 -3.06
C VAL A 38 1.51 8.88 -3.34
N SER A 39 2.20 9.63 -4.18
CA SER A 39 3.65 9.49 -4.40
C SER A 39 4.40 10.43 -3.47
N THR A 40 5.32 9.89 -2.68
CA THR A 40 6.22 10.67 -1.81
C THR A 40 7.58 10.75 -2.48
N TYR A 41 7.83 11.87 -3.17
CA TYR A 41 9.04 12.03 -3.99
C TYR A 41 10.33 11.80 -3.19
N GLN A 42 10.44 12.41 -2.00
CA GLN A 42 11.63 12.34 -1.16
C GLN A 42 11.77 11.01 -0.42
N ALA A 43 10.65 10.43 0.04
CA ALA A 43 10.67 9.15 0.76
C ALA A 43 10.70 7.93 -0.17
N GLY A 44 10.47 8.11 -1.47
CA GLY A 44 10.49 7.02 -2.46
C GLY A 44 9.40 5.98 -2.21
N LYS A 45 8.25 6.38 -1.66
CA LYS A 45 7.11 5.48 -1.41
C LYS A 45 5.90 5.94 -2.21
N VAL A 46 5.16 4.99 -2.76
CA VAL A 46 3.79 5.20 -3.23
C VAL A 46 2.86 4.56 -2.21
N VAL A 47 1.91 5.34 -1.72
CA VAL A 47 0.92 4.94 -0.73
C VAL A 47 -0.43 4.87 -1.41
N LEU A 48 -1.06 3.70 -1.41
CA LEU A 48 -2.44 3.53 -1.82
C LEU A 48 -3.32 3.62 -0.58
N VAL A 49 -4.26 4.57 -0.59
CA VAL A 49 -5.21 4.82 0.49
C VAL A 49 -6.60 4.47 -0.02
N ARG A 50 -7.26 3.53 0.63
CA ARG A 50 -8.62 3.12 0.30
C ARG A 50 -9.47 2.98 1.55
N ASN A 51 -10.78 3.14 1.39
CA ASN A 51 -11.72 2.71 2.40
C ASN A 51 -11.87 1.18 2.37
N ASP A 52 -11.89 0.58 3.55
CA ASP A 52 -12.14 -0.83 3.79
C ASP A 52 -13.07 -0.96 4.99
N GLY A 53 -14.37 -1.07 4.73
CA GLY A 53 -15.40 -1.28 5.77
C GLY A 53 -15.47 -0.18 6.85
N GLY A 54 -15.07 1.07 6.56
CA GLY A 54 -15.04 2.16 7.53
C GLY A 54 -13.67 2.40 8.18
N THR A 55 -12.67 1.58 7.85
CA THR A 55 -11.26 1.82 8.17
C THR A 55 -10.48 2.19 6.92
N ILE A 56 -9.40 2.97 7.08
CA ILE A 56 -8.49 3.23 5.97
C ILE A 56 -7.45 2.12 5.92
N ASN A 57 -7.35 1.49 4.75
CA ASN A 57 -6.23 0.63 4.43
C ASN A 57 -5.18 1.43 3.64
N THR A 58 -3.94 1.45 4.15
CA THR A 58 -2.79 2.06 3.48
C THR A 58 -1.76 1.01 3.06
N HIS A 59 -1.59 0.82 1.75
CA HIS A 59 -0.52 -0.02 1.22
C HIS A 59 0.66 0.83 0.77
N PHE A 60 1.83 0.55 1.33
CA PHE A 60 3.09 1.22 0.98
C PHE A 60 3.90 0.35 0.03
N ARG A 61 4.27 0.89 -1.13
CA ARG A 61 5.27 0.29 -2.01
C ARG A 61 6.43 1.23 -2.24
N THR A 62 7.63 0.66 -2.33
CA THR A 62 8.86 1.42 -2.52
C THR A 62 9.16 1.55 -4.00
N PHE A 63 9.37 2.78 -4.46
CA PHE A 63 9.74 3.09 -5.83
C PHE A 63 10.90 4.09 -5.83
N LYS A 64 11.84 3.94 -6.76
CA LYS A 64 12.98 4.87 -6.88
C LYS A 64 12.49 6.18 -7.52
N LYS A 65 12.22 7.18 -6.68
CA LYS A 65 11.78 8.54 -7.07
C LYS A 65 10.54 8.51 -7.98
N PRO A 66 9.35 8.14 -7.46
CA PRO A 66 8.11 8.20 -8.23
C PRO A 66 7.79 9.68 -8.53
N MET A 67 7.84 10.04 -9.81
CA MET A 67 7.67 11.42 -10.31
C MET A 67 6.32 11.63 -10.98
N GLY A 68 5.70 10.58 -11.53
CA GLY A 68 4.43 10.67 -12.22
C GLY A 68 3.63 9.39 -12.09
N MET A 69 2.31 9.51 -12.13
CA MET A 69 1.39 8.39 -12.13
C MET A 69 0.32 8.63 -13.17
N ALA A 70 -0.03 7.59 -13.92
CA ALA A 70 -1.10 7.61 -14.89
C ALA A 70 -1.97 6.37 -14.69
N VAL A 71 -3.29 6.58 -14.62
CA VAL A 71 -4.26 5.49 -14.56
C VAL A 71 -4.96 5.42 -15.90
N HIS A 72 -4.97 4.23 -16.49
CA HIS A 72 -5.76 3.95 -17.69
C HIS A 72 -6.47 2.62 -17.51
N GLN A 73 -7.80 2.65 -17.50
CA GLN A 73 -8.65 1.48 -17.26
C GLN A 73 -8.20 0.71 -16.01
N ASN A 74 -7.71 -0.52 -16.19
CA ASN A 74 -7.28 -1.42 -15.14
C ASN A 74 -5.75 -1.47 -14.96
N ARG A 75 -5.04 -0.44 -15.43
CA ARG A 75 -3.60 -0.30 -15.28
C ARG A 75 -3.26 1.00 -14.58
N LEU A 76 -2.42 0.88 -13.57
CA LEU A 76 -1.71 1.98 -12.95
C LEU A 76 -0.27 1.95 -13.46
N THR A 77 0.19 3.07 -13.99
CA THR A 77 1.57 3.27 -14.43
C THR A 77 2.24 4.27 -13.52
N ILE A 78 3.42 3.93 -13.00
CA ILE A 78 4.19 4.80 -12.12
C ILE A 78 5.52 5.10 -12.82
N GLY A 79 5.69 6.36 -13.22
CA GLY A 79 6.94 6.88 -13.76
C GLY A 79 7.88 7.28 -12.64
N GLY A 80 9.05 6.64 -12.59
CA GLY A 80 10.16 7.00 -11.72
C GLY A 80 11.27 7.74 -12.46
N ALA A 81 12.37 8.07 -11.76
CA ALA A 81 13.46 8.87 -12.35
C ALA A 81 14.16 8.23 -13.57
N LYS A 82 14.22 6.89 -13.64
CA LYS A 82 14.82 6.16 -14.78
C LYS A 82 14.03 4.91 -15.19
N ASN A 83 12.91 4.63 -14.54
CA ASN A 83 12.17 3.39 -14.71
C ASN A 83 10.67 3.69 -14.74
N VAL A 84 9.92 2.92 -15.52
CA VAL A 84 8.45 2.94 -15.52
C VAL A 84 7.95 1.60 -15.02
N TRP A 85 7.04 1.65 -14.04
CA TRP A 85 6.43 0.47 -13.44
C TRP A 85 5.00 0.37 -13.93
N TYR A 86 4.64 -0.77 -14.50
CA TYR A 86 3.28 -1.08 -14.93
C TYR A 86 2.69 -2.09 -13.97
N THR A 87 1.49 -1.81 -13.49
CA THR A 87 0.82 -2.71 -12.57
C THR A 87 -0.68 -2.72 -12.81
N LEU A 88 -1.29 -3.89 -12.61
CA LEU A 88 -2.73 -4.06 -12.77
C LEU A 88 -3.43 -3.51 -11.55
N THR A 89 -4.35 -2.57 -11.73
CA THR A 89 -5.10 -1.98 -10.62
C THR A 89 -5.84 -3.07 -9.83
N ALA A 90 -6.38 -4.10 -10.51
CA ALA A 90 -7.00 -5.25 -9.86
C ALA A 90 -6.06 -6.04 -8.93
N PHE A 91 -4.77 -6.13 -9.24
CA PHE A 91 -3.81 -6.80 -8.35
C PHE A 91 -3.70 -6.05 -7.01
N TRP A 92 -3.74 -4.72 -7.04
CA TRP A 92 -3.78 -3.90 -5.82
C TRP A 92 -5.11 -3.97 -5.08
N PHE A 93 -6.20 -4.25 -5.78
CA PHE A 93 -7.50 -4.47 -5.12
C PHE A 93 -7.62 -5.86 -4.48
N CYS A 94 -6.96 -6.88 -5.03
CA CYS A 94 -7.11 -8.29 -4.64
C CYS A 94 -6.08 -8.77 -3.60
N GLU A 95 -4.89 -8.16 -3.52
CA GLU A 95 -3.83 -8.57 -2.56
C GLU A 95 -4.24 -8.43 -1.08
N ASN A 96 -5.40 -7.80 -0.78
CA ASN A 96 -5.97 -7.72 0.57
C ASN A 96 -7.28 -8.50 0.76
N THR A 97 -7.82 -9.18 -0.27
CA THR A 97 -9.00 -10.06 -0.10
C THR A 97 -8.63 -11.50 0.31
N SER A 98 -7.34 -11.80 0.51
CA SER A 98 -6.92 -13.06 1.13
C SER A 98 -6.96 -12.96 2.66
N SER A 99 -8.17 -12.87 3.21
CA SER A 99 -8.42 -13.45 4.53
C SER A 99 -9.05 -14.83 4.29
N PRO A 100 -8.44 -15.93 4.76
CA PRO A 100 -9.01 -17.26 4.67
C PRO A 100 -10.09 -17.40 5.74
N ASN A 101 -11.24 -16.77 5.53
CA ASN A 101 -12.46 -17.16 6.26
C ASN A 101 -13.71 -16.68 5.52
N ARG A 102 -14.07 -17.41 4.46
CA ARG A 102 -15.46 -17.65 4.10
C ARG A 102 -15.58 -19.04 3.50
#